data_AF-A0A9D1FMH6-F1
#
_entry.id   AF-A0A9D1FMH6-F1
#
_cell.length_a   1.000
_cell.length_b   1.000
_cell.length_c   1.000
_cell.angle_alpha   90.00
_cell.angle_beta   90.00
_cell.angle_gamma   90.00
#
_symmetry.space_group_name_H-M   'P 1'
#
loop_
_entity.id
_entity.type
_entity.pdbx_description
1 polymer ?
#
loop_
_entity_poly.entity_id
_entity_poly.type
_entity_poly.pdbx_seq_one_letter_code
_entity_poly.pdbx_strand_id
1 'polypeptide(L)'
;MYQDRFGKKWWKGNLHTHTTCSDGRKTPEEVIRLYREAGYDFLALTDHWAPSEGGEKNGMLLLAGCEYDAGSQATEPGIYHIVSIGAKRTPDLLKSPSLEPQQVLDAVHDAGGFAILAHPAWSLNRPEQIERLRGVDASEIYNTMSGNPWNGRRADSSVILDMVSAAGTLIPCVASDDAHFYTGEQCRSFVWVQADELKEDALLDALRQGRFYASQGPQMELSLERGRLRVRCTPAQNILFYSDQVWSPFRSVAGENLTEAEYLLCPGETFLRVEVIDKEGRIAWSSPISAEKLR
;
A
#
# COMPACT_ATOMS: atom_id res chain seq x y z
N MET A 1 -3.98 -2.91 -16.84
CA MET A 1 -3.18 -1.71 -17.22
C MET A 1 -4.04 -0.53 -17.68
N TYR A 2 -3.69 0.70 -17.29
CA TYR A 2 -4.17 1.93 -17.96
C TYR A 2 -2.98 2.84 -18.34
N GLN A 3 -3.21 3.78 -19.26
CA GLN A 3 -2.23 4.82 -19.60
C GLN A 3 -2.73 6.17 -19.11
N ASP A 4 -1.85 6.91 -18.43
CA ASP A 4 -2.15 8.29 -18.04
C ASP A 4 -2.04 9.24 -19.23
N ARG A 5 -2.45 10.51 -19.05
CA ARG A 5 -2.41 11.51 -20.13
C ARG A 5 -1.01 11.83 -20.66
N PHE A 6 0.04 11.41 -19.96
CA PHE A 6 1.44 11.55 -20.36
C PHE A 6 1.98 10.30 -21.05
N GLY A 7 1.13 9.29 -21.29
CA GLY A 7 1.50 8.03 -21.91
C GLY A 7 2.23 7.06 -20.97
N LYS A 8 2.29 7.34 -19.66
CA LYS A 8 2.89 6.40 -18.70
C LYS A 8 1.92 5.25 -18.45
N LYS A 9 2.45 4.03 -18.44
CA LYS A 9 1.68 2.81 -18.18
C LYS A 9 1.63 2.52 -16.69
N TRP A 10 0.43 2.15 -16.22
CA TRP A 10 0.14 1.80 -14.84
C TRP A 10 -0.42 0.38 -14.76
N TRP A 11 0.21 -0.45 -13.94
CA TRP A 11 -0.09 -1.88 -13.77
C TRP A 11 -0.79 -2.11 -12.44
N LYS A 12 -1.88 -2.85 -12.46
CA LYS A 12 -2.67 -3.20 -11.28
C LYS A 12 -2.07 -4.42 -10.61
N GLY A 13 -1.77 -4.35 -9.32
CA GLY A 13 -1.32 -5.51 -8.56
C GLY A 13 -1.85 -5.56 -7.15
N ASN A 14 -1.83 -6.76 -6.58
CA ASN A 14 -2.05 -6.96 -5.16
C ASN A 14 -0.74 -7.48 -4.52
N LEU A 15 -0.35 -6.89 -3.39
CA LEU A 15 0.92 -7.18 -2.74
C LEU A 15 0.76 -8.05 -1.48
N HIS A 16 -0.47 -8.31 -1.03
CA HIS A 16 -0.74 -9.09 0.19
C HIS A 16 -1.88 -10.08 -0.06
N THR A 17 -1.59 -11.39 -0.09
CA THR A 17 -2.59 -12.45 -0.22
C THR A 17 -2.04 -13.80 0.27
N HIS A 18 -2.94 -14.63 0.81
CA HIS A 18 -2.62 -15.91 1.43
C HIS A 18 -3.16 -17.07 0.60
N THR A 19 -2.49 -18.21 0.66
CA THR A 19 -2.89 -19.45 -0.02
C THR A 19 -2.95 -20.60 0.99
N THR A 20 -3.20 -21.81 0.49
CA THR A 20 -3.07 -23.04 1.30
C THR A 20 -1.65 -23.34 1.77
N CYS A 21 -0.64 -22.53 1.38
CA CYS A 21 0.71 -22.64 1.90
C CYS A 21 0.87 -22.00 3.30
N SER A 22 -0.12 -21.25 3.77
CA SER A 22 -0.27 -20.84 5.17
C SER A 22 -1.70 -21.08 5.65
N ASP A 23 -2.54 -20.06 5.75
CA ASP A 23 -3.89 -20.11 6.34
C ASP A 23 -5.01 -19.63 5.39
N GLY A 24 -4.67 -19.40 4.11
CA GLY A 24 -5.63 -19.19 3.04
C GLY A 24 -6.38 -20.46 2.64
N ARG A 25 -7.55 -20.30 2.03
CA ARG A 25 -8.45 -21.41 1.65
C ARG A 25 -8.38 -21.85 0.18
N LYS A 26 -7.46 -21.28 -0.60
CA LYS A 26 -7.29 -21.55 -2.03
C LYS A 26 -5.86 -21.89 -2.37
N THR A 27 -5.66 -22.79 -3.32
CA THR A 27 -4.30 -23.14 -3.75
C THR A 27 -3.66 -21.95 -4.49
N PRO A 28 -2.31 -21.86 -4.54
CA PRO A 28 -1.63 -20.86 -5.34
C PRO A 28 -2.18 -20.71 -6.77
N GLU A 29 -2.47 -21.82 -7.46
CA GLU A 29 -3.01 -21.82 -8.82
C GLU A 29 -4.42 -21.22 -8.90
N GLU A 30 -5.28 -21.53 -7.93
CA GLU A 30 -6.63 -20.97 -7.85
C GLU A 30 -6.60 -19.47 -7.59
N VAL A 31 -5.72 -19.02 -6.70
CA VAL A 31 -5.52 -17.61 -6.36
C VAL A 31 -5.01 -16.84 -7.57
N ILE A 32 -3.96 -17.34 -8.23
CA ILE A 32 -3.39 -16.76 -9.45
C ILE A 32 -4.47 -16.61 -10.52
N ARG A 33 -5.24 -17.68 -10.78
CA ARG A 33 -6.33 -17.63 -11.76
C ARG A 33 -7.36 -16.56 -11.41
N LEU A 34 -7.77 -16.49 -10.15
CA LEU A 34 -8.80 -15.55 -9.69
C LEU A 34 -8.38 -14.10 -9.90
N TYR A 35 -7.17 -13.71 -9.47
CA TYR A 35 -6.69 -12.33 -9.64
C TYR A 35 -6.51 -11.97 -11.12
N ARG A 36 -5.97 -12.90 -11.92
CA ARG A 36 -5.85 -12.71 -13.38
C ARG A 36 -7.20 -12.49 -14.04
N GLU A 37 -8.21 -13.30 -13.70
CA GLU A 37 -9.59 -13.15 -14.22
C GLU A 37 -10.25 -11.85 -13.74
N ALA A 38 -9.83 -11.32 -12.58
CA ALA A 38 -10.25 -10.01 -12.07
C ALA A 38 -9.48 -8.81 -12.67
N GLY A 39 -8.64 -9.05 -13.68
CA GLY A 39 -7.92 -8.01 -14.42
C GLY A 39 -6.70 -7.43 -13.71
N TYR A 40 -6.11 -8.18 -12.78
CA TYR A 40 -4.80 -7.83 -12.21
C TYR A 40 -3.68 -8.17 -13.20
N ASP A 41 -2.68 -7.30 -13.25
CA ASP A 41 -1.51 -7.47 -14.13
C ASP A 41 -0.39 -8.24 -13.42
N PHE A 42 -0.27 -8.13 -12.08
CA PHE A 42 0.68 -8.87 -11.26
C PHE A 42 0.15 -9.18 -9.84
N LEU A 43 0.80 -10.09 -9.14
CA LEU A 43 0.45 -10.50 -7.76
C LEU A 43 1.69 -10.87 -6.96
N ALA A 44 1.68 -10.69 -5.64
CA ALA A 44 2.59 -11.37 -4.74
C ALA A 44 1.80 -12.38 -3.87
N LEU A 45 2.29 -13.61 -3.75
CA LEU A 45 1.77 -14.58 -2.79
C LEU A 45 2.59 -14.45 -1.50
N THR A 46 1.97 -14.09 -0.39
CA THR A 46 2.66 -13.65 0.82
C THR A 46 2.28 -14.50 2.01
N ASP A 47 2.21 -15.82 1.80
CA ASP A 47 1.92 -16.78 2.86
C ASP A 47 2.82 -16.58 4.08
N HIS A 48 2.23 -16.73 5.27
CA HIS A 48 2.93 -16.54 6.54
C HIS A 48 4.14 -17.47 6.66
N TRP A 49 5.33 -16.89 6.78
CA TRP A 49 6.59 -17.63 6.94
C TRP A 49 6.86 -18.70 5.86
N ALA A 50 6.19 -18.60 4.71
CA ALA A 50 6.32 -19.52 3.58
C ALA A 50 6.66 -18.72 2.31
N PRO A 51 7.95 -18.40 2.07
CA PRO A 51 8.35 -17.59 0.93
C PRO A 51 7.94 -18.20 -0.40
N SER A 52 7.32 -17.38 -1.25
CA SER A 52 6.97 -17.72 -2.62
C SER A 52 8.00 -17.17 -3.61
N GLU A 53 8.17 -17.86 -4.73
CA GLU A 53 9.02 -17.42 -5.83
C GLU A 53 8.25 -16.53 -6.82
N GLY A 54 8.92 -15.50 -7.33
CA GLY A 54 8.44 -14.66 -8.43
C GLY A 54 8.48 -15.33 -9.81
N GLY A 55 8.35 -14.52 -10.84
CA GLY A 55 8.34 -14.95 -12.25
C GLY A 55 6.94 -15.18 -12.83
N GLU A 56 6.87 -15.53 -14.11
CA GLU A 56 5.60 -15.78 -14.79
C GLU A 56 5.04 -17.16 -14.41
N LYS A 57 3.86 -17.19 -13.78
CA LYS A 57 3.15 -18.43 -13.43
C LYS A 57 1.72 -18.36 -13.88
N ASN A 58 1.26 -19.39 -14.61
CA ASN A 58 -0.10 -19.47 -15.15
C ASN A 58 -0.52 -18.16 -15.88
N GLY A 59 0.36 -17.57 -16.69
CA GLY A 59 0.08 -16.34 -17.45
C GLY A 59 -0.17 -15.10 -16.60
N MET A 60 0.36 -15.05 -15.37
CA MET A 60 0.39 -13.85 -14.53
C MET A 60 1.82 -13.65 -14.01
N LEU A 61 2.27 -12.40 -13.97
CA LEU A 61 3.56 -12.05 -13.38
C LEU A 61 3.43 -12.11 -11.85
N LEU A 62 4.29 -12.89 -11.20
CA LEU A 62 4.42 -12.91 -9.74
C LEU A 62 5.66 -12.17 -9.27
N LEU A 63 5.53 -11.49 -8.14
CA LEU A 63 6.66 -11.03 -7.34
C LEU A 63 6.87 -12.02 -6.20
N ALA A 64 8.13 -12.35 -5.88
CA ALA A 64 8.44 -13.15 -4.70
C ALA A 64 7.84 -12.50 -3.45
N GLY A 65 7.25 -13.29 -2.54
CA GLY A 65 6.47 -12.76 -1.44
C GLY A 65 6.53 -13.61 -0.18
N CYS A 66 6.47 -12.98 0.99
CA CYS A 66 6.27 -13.64 2.28
C CYS A 66 5.78 -12.61 3.30
N GLU A 67 4.91 -13.00 4.21
CA GLU A 67 4.59 -12.18 5.38
C GLU A 67 5.25 -12.76 6.63
N TYR A 68 5.89 -11.88 7.40
CA TYR A 68 6.53 -12.17 8.67
C TYR A 68 5.83 -11.42 9.80
N ASP A 69 5.56 -12.13 10.90
CA ASP A 69 5.11 -11.52 12.15
C ASP A 69 6.25 -11.41 13.17
N ALA A 70 6.34 -10.28 13.87
CA ALA A 70 7.32 -10.01 14.92
C ALA A 70 6.64 -9.39 16.15
N GLY A 71 7.15 -9.71 17.34
CA GLY A 71 6.52 -9.40 18.61
C GLY A 71 5.58 -10.49 19.10
N SER A 72 4.93 -10.26 20.25
CA SER A 72 4.23 -11.33 20.98
C SER A 72 2.85 -10.96 21.51
N GLN A 73 2.47 -9.68 21.52
CA GLN A 73 1.18 -9.20 22.04
C GLN A 73 0.72 -7.94 21.32
N ALA A 74 -0.59 -7.65 21.33
CA ALA A 74 -1.12 -6.36 20.87
C ALA A 74 -0.69 -5.18 21.77
N THR A 75 -0.13 -5.47 22.94
CA THR A 75 0.47 -4.50 23.87
C THR A 75 2.00 -4.56 23.81
N GLU A 76 2.69 -3.58 24.39
CA GLU A 76 4.16 -3.45 24.41
C GLU A 76 4.90 -4.81 24.53
N PRO A 77 5.81 -5.15 23.61
CA PRO A 77 6.39 -4.29 22.55
C PRO A 77 5.52 -4.08 21.29
N GLY A 78 4.35 -4.72 21.21
CA GLY A 78 3.45 -4.72 20.05
C GLY A 78 3.58 -5.97 19.17
N ILE A 79 2.69 -6.09 18.19
CA ILE A 79 2.73 -7.09 17.12
C ILE A 79 2.87 -6.35 15.79
N TYR A 80 3.77 -6.80 14.94
CA TYR A 80 4.06 -6.19 13.65
C TYR A 80 3.99 -7.26 12.60
N HIS A 81 3.35 -6.93 11.49
CA HIS A 81 3.29 -7.77 10.31
C HIS A 81 4.06 -7.04 9.21
N ILE A 82 5.04 -7.72 8.63
CA ILE A 82 5.93 -7.17 7.62
C ILE A 82 5.86 -8.06 6.40
N VAL A 83 5.33 -7.51 5.31
CA VAL A 83 5.28 -8.17 4.02
C VAL A 83 6.57 -7.85 3.25
N SER A 84 7.27 -8.90 2.84
CA SER A 84 8.46 -8.84 2.00
C SER A 84 8.08 -9.07 0.55
N ILE A 85 8.46 -8.15 -0.34
CA ILE A 85 8.22 -8.23 -1.79
C ILE A 85 9.55 -8.26 -2.57
N GLY A 86 9.69 -9.17 -3.52
CA GLY A 86 10.83 -9.22 -4.44
C GLY A 86 12.17 -9.59 -3.80
N ALA A 87 12.16 -10.29 -2.66
CA ALA A 87 13.39 -10.78 -2.04
C ALA A 87 14.08 -11.81 -2.94
N LYS A 88 15.40 -11.67 -3.13
CA LYS A 88 16.22 -12.51 -4.01
C LYS A 88 16.61 -13.85 -3.39
N ARG A 89 16.46 -13.95 -2.07
CA ARG A 89 16.68 -15.14 -1.26
C ARG A 89 15.73 -15.09 -0.07
N THR A 90 15.52 -16.20 0.60
CA THR A 90 14.79 -16.21 1.87
C THR A 90 15.55 -15.37 2.91
N PRO A 91 14.91 -14.37 3.55
CA PRO A 91 15.44 -13.69 4.71
C PRO A 91 15.91 -14.69 5.79
N ASP A 92 17.11 -14.47 6.33
CA ASP A 92 17.69 -15.32 7.38
C ASP A 92 17.04 -14.98 8.73
N LEU A 93 15.85 -15.54 8.95
CA LEU A 93 15.00 -15.28 10.11
C LEU A 93 14.54 -16.58 10.75
N LEU A 94 14.49 -16.57 12.08
CA LEU A 94 13.87 -17.62 12.88
C LEU A 94 12.68 -17.05 13.62
N LYS A 95 11.51 -17.66 13.41
CA LYS A 95 10.28 -17.29 14.12
C LYS A 95 10.48 -17.50 15.62
N SER A 96 10.33 -16.43 16.40
CA SER A 96 10.46 -16.44 17.86
C SER A 96 9.55 -15.39 18.48
N PRO A 97 8.97 -15.63 19.67
CA PRO A 97 8.26 -14.59 20.43
C PRO A 97 9.12 -13.37 20.79
N SER A 98 10.44 -13.50 20.73
CA SER A 98 11.40 -12.42 20.98
C SER A 98 11.95 -11.79 19.70
N LEU A 99 11.39 -12.13 18.54
CA LEU A 99 11.80 -11.54 17.27
C LEU A 99 11.29 -10.11 17.21
N GLU A 100 12.20 -9.17 17.03
CA GLU A 100 11.87 -7.75 16.95
C GLU A 100 11.58 -7.31 15.51
N PRO A 101 10.65 -6.37 15.27
CA PRO A 101 10.30 -5.92 13.92
C PRO A 101 11.49 -5.37 13.14
N GLN A 102 12.45 -4.69 13.81
CA GLN A 102 13.64 -4.17 13.14
C GLN A 102 14.51 -5.29 12.55
N GLN A 103 14.59 -6.45 13.22
CA GLN A 103 15.35 -7.59 12.70
C GLN A 103 14.72 -8.14 11.43
N VAL A 104 13.39 -8.13 11.35
CA VAL A 104 12.66 -8.53 10.14
C VAL A 104 12.91 -7.56 9.00
N LEU A 105 12.79 -6.25 9.24
CA LEU A 105 13.08 -5.21 8.24
C LEU A 105 14.51 -5.36 7.68
N ASP A 106 15.51 -5.44 8.57
CA ASP A 106 16.92 -5.58 8.19
C ASP A 106 17.14 -6.85 7.36
N ALA A 107 16.58 -7.99 7.77
CA ALA A 107 16.73 -9.26 7.05
C ALA A 107 16.03 -9.25 5.68
N VAL A 108 14.90 -8.57 5.55
CA VAL A 108 14.21 -8.38 4.25
C VAL A 108 15.09 -7.56 3.31
N HIS A 109 15.70 -6.47 3.75
CA HIS A 109 16.61 -5.68 2.92
C HIS A 109 17.89 -6.41 2.58
N ASP A 110 18.47 -7.14 3.53
CA ASP A 110 19.66 -7.97 3.27
C ASP A 110 19.38 -9.01 2.17
N ALA A 111 18.16 -9.57 2.16
CA ALA A 111 17.68 -10.44 1.10
C ALA A 111 17.34 -9.72 -0.22
N GLY A 112 17.41 -8.40 -0.27
CA GLY A 112 17.11 -7.55 -1.43
C GLY A 112 15.62 -7.24 -1.63
N GLY A 113 14.79 -7.57 -0.65
CA GLY A 113 13.34 -7.34 -0.67
C GLY A 113 12.95 -5.89 -0.39
N PHE A 114 11.68 -5.60 -0.66
CA PHE A 114 10.97 -4.36 -0.34
C PHE A 114 10.04 -4.66 0.84
N ALA A 115 10.19 -3.92 1.94
CA ALA A 115 9.52 -4.20 3.20
C ALA A 115 8.29 -3.31 3.41
N ILE A 116 7.13 -3.92 3.58
CA ILE A 116 5.84 -3.26 3.78
C ILE A 116 5.34 -3.52 5.19
N LEU A 117 5.05 -2.47 5.95
CA LEU A 117 4.32 -2.59 7.22
C LEU A 117 2.84 -2.87 6.91
N ALA A 118 2.38 -4.09 7.22
CA ALA A 118 1.02 -4.52 6.96
C ALA A 118 0.05 -4.04 8.06
N HIS A 119 -1.13 -3.60 7.60
CA HIS A 119 -2.32 -3.26 8.36
C HIS A 119 -2.08 -2.70 9.79
N PRO A 120 -1.34 -1.58 9.95
CA PRO A 120 -0.96 -1.08 11.27
C PRO A 120 -2.17 -0.73 12.15
N ALA A 121 -3.29 -0.30 11.57
CA ALA A 121 -4.53 -0.11 12.32
C ALA A 121 -5.07 -1.40 12.93
N TRP A 122 -5.02 -2.52 12.21
CA TRP A 122 -5.46 -3.83 12.71
C TRP A 122 -4.58 -4.31 13.86
N SER A 123 -3.27 -4.18 13.69
CA SER A 123 -2.22 -4.52 14.65
C SER A 123 -2.12 -3.56 15.84
N LEU A 124 -2.88 -2.45 15.81
CA LEU A 124 -2.83 -1.37 16.81
C LEU A 124 -1.44 -0.76 16.99
N ASN A 125 -0.66 -0.69 15.91
CA ASN A 125 0.64 -0.02 15.93
C ASN A 125 0.44 1.48 16.15
N ARG A 126 1.07 2.01 17.19
CA ARG A 126 1.00 3.43 17.55
C ARG A 126 1.97 4.24 16.68
N PRO A 127 1.70 5.53 16.41
CA PRO A 127 2.61 6.38 15.65
C PRO A 127 4.05 6.34 16.17
N GLU A 128 4.24 6.44 17.49
CA GLU A 128 5.57 6.46 18.11
C GLU A 128 6.32 5.12 18.00
N GLN A 129 5.60 4.02 17.77
CA GLN A 129 6.18 2.72 17.49
C GLN A 129 6.65 2.62 16.04
N ILE A 130 5.83 3.09 15.10
CA ILE A 130 6.14 3.10 13.68
C ILE A 130 7.33 4.03 13.40
N GLU A 131 7.37 5.22 14.03
CA GLU A 131 8.47 6.19 13.90
C GLU A 131 9.84 5.66 14.34
N ARG A 132 9.87 4.64 15.21
CA ARG A 132 11.13 4.01 15.66
C ARG A 132 11.70 3.01 14.66
N LEU A 133 10.87 2.49 13.76
CA LEU A 133 11.30 1.54 12.74
C LEU A 133 12.12 2.25 11.67
N ARG A 134 13.22 1.63 11.24
CA ARG A 134 13.97 2.06 10.06
C ARG A 134 13.80 1.05 8.94
N GLY A 135 13.69 1.56 7.71
CA GLY A 135 13.58 0.70 6.54
C GLY A 135 12.15 0.21 6.23
N VAL A 136 11.12 0.86 6.76
CA VAL A 136 9.76 0.65 6.24
C VAL A 136 9.67 1.32 4.86
N ASP A 137 9.67 0.54 3.79
CA ASP A 137 9.66 1.08 2.41
C ASP A 137 8.26 1.53 1.98
N ALA A 138 7.22 0.89 2.52
CA ALA A 138 5.83 1.32 2.43
C ALA A 138 5.01 0.81 3.62
N SER A 139 3.80 1.33 3.79
CA SER A 139 2.82 0.82 4.73
C SER A 139 1.46 0.67 4.06
N GLU A 140 0.69 -0.33 4.49
CA GLU A 140 -0.70 -0.44 4.07
C GLU A 140 -1.54 0.69 4.67
N ILE A 141 -1.95 1.64 3.83
CA ILE A 141 -2.95 2.65 4.22
C ILE A 141 -4.35 2.04 4.26
N TYR A 142 -4.59 1.02 3.44
CA TYR A 142 -5.83 0.27 3.42
C TYR A 142 -5.58 -1.24 3.29
N ASN A 143 -6.23 -2.02 4.15
CA ASN A 143 -6.21 -3.48 4.11
C ASN A 143 -7.64 -4.04 4.13
N THR A 144 -8.04 -4.77 3.09
CA THR A 144 -9.43 -5.23 2.95
C THR A 144 -9.85 -6.19 4.06
N MET A 145 -9.03 -7.20 4.35
CA MET A 145 -9.31 -8.24 5.34
C MET A 145 -9.46 -7.69 6.76
N SER A 146 -8.78 -6.58 7.05
CA SER A 146 -8.85 -5.84 8.32
C SER A 146 -10.17 -5.08 8.54
N GLY A 147 -11.11 -5.15 7.58
CA GLY A 147 -12.43 -4.53 7.64
C GLY A 147 -13.59 -5.50 7.88
N ASN A 148 -14.80 -4.94 8.00
CA ASN A 148 -16.02 -5.73 8.09
C ASN A 148 -16.30 -6.46 6.75
N PRO A 149 -16.84 -7.69 6.77
CA PRO A 149 -17.33 -8.43 7.94
C PRO A 149 -16.29 -9.34 8.61
N TRP A 150 -15.04 -9.35 8.16
CA TRP A 150 -14.04 -10.32 8.62
C TRP A 150 -13.35 -9.90 9.91
N ASN A 151 -13.14 -8.60 10.07
CA ASN A 151 -12.52 -7.98 11.23
C ASN A 151 -13.29 -6.73 11.68
N GLY A 152 -12.81 -6.09 12.74
CA GLY A 152 -13.34 -4.80 13.19
C GLY A 152 -13.17 -3.69 12.14
N ARG A 153 -13.58 -2.46 12.46
CA ARG A 153 -13.41 -1.31 11.55
C ARG A 153 -11.97 -0.79 11.57
N ARG A 154 -11.01 -1.59 11.07
CA ARG A 154 -9.56 -1.30 11.08
C ARG A 154 -8.89 -1.48 9.71
N ALA A 155 -9.68 -1.49 8.64
CA ALA A 155 -9.15 -1.52 7.28
C ALA A 155 -8.34 -0.26 6.94
N ASP A 156 -8.74 0.89 7.48
CA ASP A 156 -8.15 2.19 7.18
C ASP A 156 -7.11 2.59 8.23
N SER A 157 -5.87 2.78 7.78
CA SER A 157 -4.73 3.23 8.59
C SER A 157 -4.33 4.69 8.32
N SER A 158 -5.09 5.43 7.50
CA SER A 158 -4.77 6.80 7.07
C SER A 158 -4.47 7.74 8.24
N VAL A 159 -5.30 7.75 9.28
CA VAL A 159 -5.10 8.61 10.46
C VAL A 159 -3.79 8.30 11.18
N ILE A 160 -3.43 7.02 11.32
CA ILE A 160 -2.18 6.61 11.97
C ILE A 160 -0.99 7.08 11.12
N LEU A 161 -1.04 6.86 9.81
CA LEU A 161 0.04 7.23 8.89
C LEU A 161 0.16 8.75 8.71
N ASP A 162 -0.95 9.50 8.81
CA ASP A 162 -0.94 10.96 8.80
C ASP A 162 -0.30 11.52 10.08
N MET A 163 -0.52 10.88 11.24
CA MET A 163 0.18 11.24 12.49
C MET A 163 1.70 11.01 12.37
N VAL A 164 2.11 9.87 11.80
CA VAL A 164 3.53 9.55 11.54
C VAL A 164 4.13 10.55 10.54
N SER A 165 3.37 10.95 9.51
CA SER A 165 3.79 11.96 8.54
C SER A 165 3.93 13.35 9.17
N ALA A 166 3.00 13.74 10.05
CA ALA A 166 3.07 15.00 10.80
C ALA A 166 4.24 15.03 11.79
N ALA A 167 4.70 13.88 12.28
CA ALA A 167 5.92 13.76 13.06
C ALA A 167 7.22 13.81 12.22
N GLY A 168 7.10 13.90 10.89
CA GLY A 168 8.21 14.06 9.95
C GLY A 168 8.66 12.79 9.24
N THR A 169 8.00 11.65 9.46
CA THR A 169 8.32 10.38 8.79
C THR A 169 7.31 10.11 7.66
N LEU A 170 7.73 10.35 6.42
CA LEU A 170 6.86 10.18 5.25
C LEU A 170 6.98 8.76 4.68
N ILE A 171 6.03 7.89 5.02
CA ILE A 171 6.01 6.50 4.57
C ILE A 171 5.10 6.38 3.33
N PRO A 172 5.59 5.84 2.19
CA PRO A 172 4.75 5.53 1.04
C PRO A 172 3.57 4.60 1.36
N CYS A 173 2.45 4.79 0.68
CA CYS A 173 1.19 4.12 1.01
C CYS A 173 0.77 3.11 -0.08
N VAL A 174 0.57 1.86 0.31
CA VAL A 174 -0.04 0.81 -0.53
C VAL A 174 -1.42 0.42 0.00
N ALA A 175 -2.23 -0.22 -0.84
CA ALA A 175 -3.42 -0.93 -0.39
C ALA A 175 -3.37 -2.37 -0.91
N SER A 176 -3.88 -3.30 -0.11
CA SER A 176 -3.89 -4.71 -0.47
C SER A 176 -5.06 -5.45 0.18
N ASP A 177 -5.42 -6.57 -0.42
CA ASP A 177 -6.58 -7.32 0.03
C ASP A 177 -6.32 -8.10 1.32
N ASP A 178 -5.10 -8.64 1.47
CA ASP A 178 -4.79 -9.59 2.55
C ASP A 178 -5.77 -10.78 2.52
N ALA A 179 -6.01 -11.26 1.29
CA ALA A 179 -7.09 -12.20 1.05
C ALA A 179 -6.74 -13.61 1.50
N HIS A 180 -7.61 -14.19 2.32
CA HIS A 180 -7.54 -15.57 2.80
C HIS A 180 -8.60 -16.49 2.13
N PHE A 181 -9.48 -15.91 1.32
CA PHE A 181 -10.61 -16.52 0.62
C PHE A 181 -11.67 -17.12 1.55
N TYR A 182 -11.96 -16.41 2.65
CA TYR A 182 -13.01 -16.76 3.59
C TYR A 182 -14.40 -16.48 3.01
N THR A 183 -14.68 -15.23 2.62
CA THR A 183 -16.00 -14.80 2.12
C THR A 183 -15.97 -13.51 1.28
N GLY A 184 -15.06 -13.41 0.30
CA GLY A 184 -15.13 -12.38 -0.74
C GLY A 184 -14.32 -11.11 -0.48
N GLU A 185 -13.27 -11.22 0.34
CA GLU A 185 -12.29 -10.18 0.64
C GLU A 185 -11.32 -9.90 -0.51
N GLN A 186 -11.15 -10.85 -1.43
CA GLN A 186 -10.26 -10.69 -2.57
C GLN A 186 -10.76 -9.68 -3.62
N CYS A 187 -9.82 -9.10 -4.36
CA CYS A 187 -10.01 -8.20 -5.48
C CYS A 187 -10.69 -6.86 -5.15
N ARG A 188 -10.55 -6.33 -3.94
CA ARG A 188 -11.23 -5.09 -3.49
C ARG A 188 -10.30 -3.89 -3.37
N SER A 189 -9.05 -4.10 -2.97
CA SER A 189 -8.04 -3.05 -2.85
C SER A 189 -6.69 -3.53 -3.40
N PHE A 190 -5.94 -2.59 -3.94
CA PHE A 190 -4.79 -2.90 -4.77
C PHE A 190 -3.88 -1.67 -4.91
N VAL A 191 -2.73 -1.89 -5.55
CA VAL A 191 -1.79 -0.85 -5.92
C VAL A 191 -1.78 -0.67 -7.44
N TRP A 192 -1.69 0.59 -7.88
CA TRP A 192 -1.29 0.93 -9.24
C TRP A 192 0.19 1.26 -9.24
N VAL A 193 0.99 0.54 -10.03
CA VAL A 193 2.45 0.76 -10.15
C VAL A 193 2.77 1.26 -11.55
N GLN A 194 3.45 2.40 -11.64
CA GLN A 194 3.85 2.99 -12.91
C GLN A 194 5.17 2.39 -13.37
N ALA A 195 5.16 1.66 -14.48
CA ALA A 195 6.37 1.11 -15.10
C ALA A 195 6.20 1.01 -16.63
N ASP A 196 7.28 1.17 -17.38
CA ASP A 196 7.21 1.19 -18.85
C ASP A 196 6.88 -0.20 -19.44
N GLU A 197 7.19 -1.26 -18.68
CA GLU A 197 6.98 -2.66 -19.04
C GLU A 197 6.46 -3.47 -17.83
N LEU A 198 5.67 -4.50 -18.12
CA LEU A 198 5.24 -5.48 -17.12
C LEU A 198 6.34 -6.54 -16.93
N LYS A 199 7.35 -6.19 -16.14
CA LYS A 199 8.47 -7.06 -15.77
C LYS A 199 8.80 -6.91 -14.29
N GLU A 200 9.26 -7.98 -13.67
CA GLU A 200 9.60 -8.02 -12.25
C GLU A 200 10.54 -6.89 -11.83
N ASP A 201 11.72 -6.77 -12.47
CA ASP A 201 12.69 -5.72 -12.14
C ASP A 201 12.12 -4.31 -12.34
N ALA A 202 11.29 -4.10 -13.37
CA ALA A 202 10.70 -2.80 -13.67
C ALA A 202 9.64 -2.40 -12.62
N LEU A 203 8.84 -3.35 -12.14
CA LEU A 203 7.88 -3.13 -11.07
C LEU A 203 8.57 -2.91 -9.72
N LEU A 204 9.58 -3.72 -9.38
CA LEU A 204 10.34 -3.56 -8.14
C LEU A 204 11.12 -2.25 -8.10
N ASP A 205 11.69 -1.81 -9.22
CA ASP A 205 12.29 -0.48 -9.34
C ASP A 205 11.26 0.63 -9.15
N ALA A 206 10.09 0.51 -9.78
CA ALA A 206 9.00 1.48 -9.61
C ALA A 206 8.52 1.58 -8.16
N LEU A 207 8.39 0.44 -7.46
CA LEU A 207 8.07 0.41 -6.02
C LEU A 207 9.16 1.13 -5.21
N ARG A 208 10.44 0.81 -5.39
CA ARG A 208 11.55 1.47 -4.68
C ARG A 208 11.62 2.98 -4.93
N GLN A 209 11.22 3.43 -6.11
CA GLN A 209 11.18 4.85 -6.47
C GLN A 209 9.89 5.58 -6.01
N GLY A 210 8.94 4.87 -5.38
CA GLY A 210 7.67 5.45 -4.96
C GLY A 210 6.72 5.78 -6.13
N ARG A 211 6.90 5.15 -7.29
CA ARG A 211 6.08 5.36 -8.50
C ARG A 211 4.79 4.52 -8.46
N PHE A 212 4.02 4.67 -7.40
CA PHE A 212 2.77 3.93 -7.19
C PHE A 212 1.77 4.70 -6.35
N TYR A 213 0.52 4.22 -6.33
CA TYR A 213 -0.50 4.67 -5.38
C TYR A 213 -1.51 3.57 -5.06
N ALA A 214 -2.16 3.70 -3.91
CA ALA A 214 -3.16 2.76 -3.40
C ALA A 214 -4.56 3.05 -3.96
N SER A 215 -5.36 2.03 -4.24
CA SER A 215 -6.72 2.22 -4.78
C SER A 215 -7.66 1.04 -4.53
N GLN A 216 -8.96 1.34 -4.46
CA GLN A 216 -10.07 0.38 -4.55
C GLN A 216 -10.83 0.47 -5.88
N GLY A 217 -10.44 1.38 -6.76
CA GLY A 217 -11.17 1.67 -7.99
C GLY A 217 -10.68 2.93 -8.69
N PRO A 218 -10.75 4.11 -8.04
CA PRO A 218 -10.42 5.36 -8.69
C PRO A 218 -8.99 5.37 -9.25
N GLN A 219 -8.83 5.95 -10.43
CA GLN A 219 -7.53 6.26 -10.98
C GLN A 219 -7.19 7.70 -10.66
N MET A 220 -5.92 7.98 -10.40
CA MET A 220 -5.47 9.36 -10.20
C MET A 220 -4.10 9.62 -10.81
N GLU A 221 -3.91 10.88 -11.18
CA GLU A 221 -2.66 11.45 -11.63
C GLU A 221 -2.34 12.67 -10.77
N LEU A 222 -1.14 12.71 -10.22
CA LEU A 222 -0.64 13.85 -9.47
C LEU A 222 0.35 14.63 -10.33
N SER A 223 0.18 15.95 -10.34
CA SER A 223 1.12 16.87 -10.96
C SER A 223 1.41 18.01 -10.03
N LEU A 224 2.66 18.47 -10.05
CA LEU A 224 3.18 19.42 -9.11
C LEU A 224 3.86 20.57 -9.85
N GLU A 225 3.34 21.77 -9.65
CA GLU A 225 3.87 22.97 -10.30
C GLU A 225 3.77 24.16 -9.34
N ARG A 226 4.92 24.78 -8.98
CA ARG A 226 4.98 26.06 -8.25
C ARG A 226 4.18 26.06 -6.93
N GLY A 227 4.40 25.09 -6.05
CA GLY A 227 3.66 24.97 -4.79
C GLY A 227 2.23 24.45 -4.91
N ARG A 228 1.77 24.12 -6.11
CA ARG A 228 0.41 23.63 -6.36
C ARG A 228 0.42 22.14 -6.68
N LEU A 229 -0.29 21.37 -5.87
CA LEU A 229 -0.60 19.98 -6.13
C LEU A 229 -1.93 19.90 -6.88
N ARG A 230 -1.88 19.41 -8.12
CA ARG A 230 -3.06 19.15 -8.94
C ARG A 230 -3.30 17.66 -9.06
N VAL A 231 -4.54 17.28 -8.83
CA VAL A 231 -5.07 15.92 -8.95
C VAL A 231 -5.96 15.88 -10.17
N ARG A 232 -5.75 14.90 -11.04
CA ARG A 232 -6.74 14.47 -12.03
C ARG A 232 -7.16 13.06 -11.70
N CYS A 233 -8.42 12.72 -11.93
CA CYS A 233 -8.92 11.40 -11.58
C CYS A 233 -10.11 10.97 -12.45
N THR A 234 -10.45 9.68 -12.34
CA THR A 234 -11.77 9.20 -12.74
C THR A 234 -12.87 9.92 -11.95
N PRO A 235 -14.12 9.97 -12.45
CA PRO A 235 -15.22 10.67 -11.79
C PRO A 235 -15.34 10.35 -10.29
N ALA A 236 -15.31 11.41 -9.48
CA ALA A 236 -15.30 11.34 -8.02
C ALA A 236 -16.43 12.19 -7.40
N GLN A 237 -16.84 11.85 -6.19
CA GLN A 237 -17.73 12.66 -5.36
C GLN A 237 -16.96 13.59 -4.43
N ASN A 238 -15.77 13.16 -3.99
CA ASN A 238 -14.89 13.97 -3.14
C ASN A 238 -13.44 13.84 -3.60
N ILE A 239 -12.73 14.97 -3.62
CA ILE A 239 -11.27 15.02 -3.71
C ILE A 239 -10.77 15.77 -2.47
N LEU A 240 -9.98 15.09 -1.66
CA LEU A 240 -9.55 15.54 -0.34
C LEU A 240 -8.02 15.68 -0.30
N PHE A 241 -7.55 16.74 0.34
CA PHE A 241 -6.15 17.05 0.59
C PHE A 241 -5.88 17.05 2.09
N TYR A 242 -4.89 16.28 2.50
CA TYR A 242 -4.46 16.09 3.88
C TYR A 242 -3.08 16.71 4.07
N SER A 243 -2.85 17.31 5.23
CA SER A 243 -1.57 17.89 5.67
C SER A 243 -1.52 17.90 7.20
N ASP A 244 -0.44 18.43 7.76
CA ASP A 244 -0.27 18.70 9.19
C ASP A 244 -1.05 19.94 9.70
N GLN A 245 -1.89 20.57 8.85
CA GLN A 245 -2.72 21.70 9.25
C GLN A 245 -4.13 21.28 9.68
N VAL A 246 -4.57 21.80 10.83
CA VAL A 246 -5.93 21.60 11.35
C VAL A 246 -6.99 22.19 10.42
N TRP A 247 -6.70 23.33 9.77
CA TRP A 247 -7.60 23.98 8.82
C TRP A 247 -6.85 24.63 7.65
N SER A 248 -7.37 24.48 6.44
CA SER A 248 -6.94 25.20 5.24
C SER A 248 -8.09 25.31 4.23
N PRO A 249 -8.22 26.42 3.47
CA PRO A 249 -9.24 26.53 2.44
C PRO A 249 -9.02 25.52 1.29
N PHE A 250 -10.10 25.11 0.63
CA PHE A 250 -10.09 24.28 -0.58
C PHE A 250 -9.51 22.86 -0.45
N ARG A 251 -9.16 22.40 0.76
CA ARG A 251 -8.68 21.02 0.98
C ARG A 251 -9.72 19.92 0.79
N SER A 252 -10.99 20.27 0.71
CA SER A 252 -12.09 19.33 0.54
C SER A 252 -12.98 19.84 -0.58
N VAL A 253 -12.97 19.15 -1.70
CA VAL A 253 -13.79 19.47 -2.88
C VAL A 253 -14.83 18.38 -3.03
N ALA A 254 -16.10 18.75 -2.90
CA ALA A 254 -17.24 17.85 -3.07
C ALA A 254 -18.11 18.30 -4.24
N GLY A 255 -18.64 17.34 -5.00
CA GLY A 255 -19.45 17.61 -6.19
C GLY A 255 -19.85 16.33 -6.90
N GLU A 256 -20.52 16.45 -8.04
CA GLU A 256 -20.87 15.31 -8.89
C GLU A 256 -19.88 15.17 -10.03
N ASN A 257 -19.35 13.96 -10.24
CA ASN A 257 -18.44 13.63 -11.35
C ASN A 257 -17.21 14.56 -11.42
N LEU A 258 -16.63 14.89 -10.27
CA LEU A 258 -15.36 15.63 -10.20
C LEU A 258 -14.26 14.83 -10.90
N THR A 259 -13.48 15.47 -11.77
CA THR A 259 -12.37 14.83 -12.49
C THR A 259 -11.02 15.53 -12.24
N GLU A 260 -11.05 16.65 -11.54
CA GLU A 260 -9.85 17.38 -11.13
C GLU A 260 -10.11 18.23 -9.88
N ALA A 261 -9.05 18.44 -9.11
CA ALA A 261 -8.97 19.46 -8.07
C ALA A 261 -7.51 19.90 -7.90
N GLU A 262 -7.31 21.04 -7.27
CA GLU A 262 -5.97 21.53 -6.97
C GLU A 262 -5.92 22.17 -5.58
N TYR A 263 -4.76 22.06 -4.97
CA TYR A 263 -4.47 22.62 -3.67
C TYR A 263 -3.14 23.36 -3.70
N LEU A 264 -3.12 24.57 -3.15
CA LEU A 264 -1.92 25.38 -3.03
C LEU A 264 -1.34 25.15 -1.63
N LEU A 265 -0.09 24.71 -1.58
CA LEU A 265 0.64 24.52 -0.33
C LEU A 265 0.62 25.80 0.50
N CYS A 266 0.12 25.70 1.71
CA CYS A 266 0.05 26.78 2.68
C CYS A 266 1.36 26.91 3.48
N PRO A 267 1.70 28.11 3.95
CA PRO A 267 2.86 28.31 4.82
C PRO A 267 2.80 27.40 6.06
N GLY A 268 3.90 26.71 6.34
CA GLY A 268 4.04 25.82 7.50
C GLY A 268 3.65 24.37 7.24
N GLU A 269 3.01 24.03 6.12
CA GLU A 269 2.74 22.64 5.77
C GLU A 269 4.03 21.88 5.43
N THR A 270 4.16 20.67 5.97
CA THR A 270 5.34 19.80 5.78
C THR A 270 5.10 18.66 4.79
N PHE A 271 3.85 18.25 4.58
CA PHE A 271 3.47 17.27 3.58
C PHE A 271 2.08 17.52 3.01
N LEU A 272 1.81 16.94 1.84
CA LEU A 272 0.45 16.79 1.30
C LEU A 272 0.17 15.33 0.95
N ARG A 273 -1.06 14.88 1.20
CA ARG A 273 -1.59 13.59 0.73
C ARG A 273 -2.97 13.80 0.13
N VAL A 274 -3.35 12.96 -0.83
CA VAL A 274 -4.62 13.09 -1.56
C VAL A 274 -5.46 11.84 -1.38
N GLU A 275 -6.77 12.03 -1.25
CA GLU A 275 -7.76 10.98 -1.46
C GLU A 275 -8.77 11.36 -2.53
N VAL A 276 -9.12 10.38 -3.35
CA VAL A 276 -10.18 10.49 -4.36
C VAL A 276 -11.25 9.45 -4.02
N ILE A 277 -12.48 9.90 -3.78
CA ILE A 277 -13.60 9.04 -3.38
C ILE A 277 -14.66 9.04 -4.48
N ASP A 278 -14.97 7.88 -5.05
CA ASP A 278 -16.01 7.75 -6.08
C ASP A 278 -17.44 7.65 -5.52
N LYS A 279 -18.43 7.50 -6.41
CA LYS A 279 -19.84 7.43 -6.06
C LYS A 279 -20.23 6.15 -5.30
N GLU A 280 -19.42 5.10 -5.41
CA GLU A 280 -19.57 3.85 -4.65
C GLU A 280 -18.87 3.91 -3.28
N GLY A 281 -18.17 5.02 -2.98
CA GLY A 281 -17.38 5.17 -1.76
C GLY A 281 -16.03 4.46 -1.80
N ARG A 282 -15.57 4.01 -2.98
CA ARG A 282 -14.22 3.46 -3.17
C ARG A 282 -13.22 4.60 -3.21
N ILE A 283 -12.04 4.35 -2.67
CA ILE A 283 -11.03 5.40 -2.47
C ILE A 283 -9.74 5.06 -3.24
N ALA A 284 -9.07 6.08 -3.76
CA ALA A 284 -7.66 6.03 -4.09
C ALA A 284 -6.88 6.98 -3.18
N TRP A 285 -5.72 6.53 -2.69
CA TRP A 285 -4.86 7.27 -1.77
C TRP A 285 -3.49 7.50 -2.38
N SER A 286 -2.98 8.71 -2.28
CA SER A 286 -1.57 8.98 -2.55
C SER A 286 -0.68 8.58 -1.39
N SER A 287 0.60 8.38 -1.69
CA SER A 287 1.65 8.52 -0.69
C SER A 287 1.76 9.98 -0.24
N PRO A 288 2.24 10.26 0.99
CA PRO A 288 2.57 11.61 1.41
C PRO A 288 3.70 12.20 0.55
N ILE A 289 3.53 13.45 0.12
CA ILE A 289 4.49 14.21 -0.68
C ILE A 289 5.10 15.29 0.21
N SER A 290 6.42 15.25 0.40
CA SER A 290 7.14 16.28 1.15
C SER A 290 6.90 17.67 0.54
N ALA A 291 6.64 18.65 1.40
CA ALA A 291 6.54 20.05 1.02
C ALA A 291 7.81 20.61 0.39
N GLU A 292 8.98 20.04 0.68
CA GLU A 292 10.22 20.43 0.02
C GLU A 292 10.21 20.08 -1.48
N LYS A 293 9.56 18.98 -1.87
CA LYS A 293 9.38 18.65 -3.29
C LYS A 293 8.40 19.61 -3.96
N LEU A 294 7.50 20.24 -3.18
CA LEU A 294 6.46 21.16 -3.66
C LEU A 294 6.96 22.60 -3.85
N ARG A 295 8.06 23.00 -3.21
CA ARG A 295 8.65 24.35 -3.27
C ARG A 295 9.63 24.48 -4.42
#